data_AF-A0A257TLB6-F1
#
_entry.id   AF-A0A257TLB6-F1
#
_cell.length_a   1.000
_cell.length_b   1.000
_cell.length_c   1.000
_cell.angle_alpha   90.00
_cell.angle_beta   90.00
_cell.angle_gamma   90.00
#
_symmetry.space_group_name_H-M   'P 1'
#
loop_
_entity.id
_entity.type
_entity.pdbx_description
1 polymer ?
#
loop_
_entity_poly.entity_id
_entity_poly.type
_entity_poly.pdbx_seq_one_letter_code
_entity_poly.pdbx_strand_id
1 'polypeptide(L)'
;MDPYDRADEHGRIRRAKIRAYGDTLHSFISMADYNGPFLPGYRVRRQPAPGAGLERIDHIVGNVEGGRMNDWGTYYNKVLGFHQFMTFDDKDISTEFSALRSKVMAAPNNLIKFPINEPAPGKR
;
A
#
# COMPACT_ATOMS: atom_id res chain seq x y z
N MET A 1 8.54 16.13 4.64
CA MET A 1 7.54 17.22 4.76
C MET A 1 6.82 16.97 6.05
N ASP A 2 6.82 17.94 6.94
CA ASP A 2 6.22 17.79 8.26
C ASP A 2 4.69 17.64 8.16
N PRO A 3 4.06 17.01 9.15
CA PRO A 3 2.60 16.93 9.20
C PRO A 3 1.98 18.33 9.16
N TYR A 4 0.92 18.50 8.39
CA TYR A 4 0.24 19.79 8.24
C TYR A 4 -1.28 19.61 8.12
N ASP A 5 -2.01 20.68 8.41
CA ASP A 5 -3.46 20.68 8.40
C ASP A 5 -4.02 21.23 7.08
N ARG A 6 -5.18 20.71 6.70
CA ARG A 6 -6.04 21.26 5.65
C ARG A 6 -7.47 21.32 6.18
N ALA A 7 -8.19 22.38 5.84
CA ALA A 7 -9.55 22.59 6.31
C ALA A 7 -10.39 23.25 5.22
N ASP A 8 -11.70 23.03 5.31
CA ASP A 8 -12.75 23.76 4.58
C ASP A 8 -14.01 23.85 5.47
N GLU A 9 -15.16 24.20 4.91
CA GLU A 9 -16.43 24.30 5.64
C GLU A 9 -16.88 23.00 6.33
N HIS A 10 -16.32 21.84 5.96
CA HIS A 10 -16.70 20.54 6.48
C HIS A 10 -15.78 20.03 7.62
N GLY A 11 -14.80 20.85 8.04
CA GLY A 11 -13.92 20.55 9.17
C GLY A 11 -12.44 20.51 8.78
N ARG A 12 -11.64 19.72 9.49
CA ARG A 12 -10.17 19.69 9.33
C ARG A 12 -9.62 18.28 9.25
N ILE A 13 -8.63 18.08 8.39
CA ILE A 13 -7.78 16.89 8.36
C ILE A 13 -6.35 17.23 8.75
N ARG A 14 -5.59 16.23 9.22
CA ARG A 14 -4.13 16.29 9.32
C ARG A 14 -3.50 15.30 8.35
N ARG A 15 -2.50 15.75 7.59
CA ARG A 15 -1.82 14.96 6.57
C ARG A 15 -0.31 14.91 6.80
N ALA A 16 0.27 13.73 6.58
CA ALA A 16 1.71 13.53 6.45
C ALA A 16 2.02 12.58 5.28
N LYS A 17 3.28 12.49 4.86
CA LYS A 17 3.70 11.55 3.81
C LYS A 17 5.12 11.03 4.03
N ILE A 18 5.34 9.77 3.69
CA ILE A 18 6.68 9.16 3.62
C ILE A 18 6.90 8.54 2.24
N ARG A 19 8.16 8.41 1.84
CA ARG A 19 8.55 7.68 0.62
C ARG A 19 8.60 6.19 0.88
N ALA A 20 8.29 5.39 -0.13
CA ALA A 20 8.50 3.94 -0.16
C ALA A 20 9.36 3.60 -1.39
N TYR A 21 9.20 2.40 -1.96
CA TYR A 21 9.94 1.96 -3.15
C TYR A 21 9.66 2.83 -4.38
N GLY A 22 10.70 3.03 -5.18
CA GLY A 22 10.70 3.96 -6.31
C GLY A 22 10.24 5.35 -5.89
N ASP A 23 9.25 5.88 -6.59
CA ASP A 23 8.63 7.19 -6.31
C ASP A 23 7.32 7.08 -5.51
N THR A 24 7.00 5.89 -4.98
CA THR A 24 5.76 5.66 -4.25
C THR A 24 5.73 6.45 -2.94
N LEU A 25 4.58 7.05 -2.62
CA LEU A 25 4.34 7.78 -1.38
C LEU A 25 3.18 7.17 -0.60
N HIS A 26 3.42 6.89 0.69
CA HIS A 26 2.33 6.62 1.64
C HIS A 26 1.88 7.94 2.25
N SER A 27 0.64 8.33 2.00
CA SER A 27 0.00 9.49 2.65
C SER A 27 -0.80 9.03 3.86
N PHE A 28 -0.50 9.59 5.03
CA PHE A 28 -1.27 9.40 6.25
C PHE A 28 -2.29 10.51 6.36
N ILE A 29 -3.57 10.14 6.52
CA ILE A 29 -4.68 11.09 6.62
C ILE A 29 -5.44 10.79 7.91
N SER A 30 -5.45 11.74 8.84
CA SER A 30 -6.33 11.72 9.99
C SER A 30 -7.58 12.57 9.66
N MET A 31 -8.75 11.93 9.70
CA MET A 31 -10.05 12.54 9.34
C MET A 31 -11.03 12.64 10.51
N ALA A 32 -10.57 12.51 11.77
CA ALA A 32 -11.45 12.44 12.94
C ALA A 32 -12.46 13.60 13.03
N ASP A 33 -12.07 14.80 12.58
CA ASP A 33 -12.87 16.03 12.66
C ASP A 33 -13.35 16.52 11.27
N TYR A 34 -13.49 15.64 10.28
CA TYR A 34 -13.85 16.01 8.91
C TYR A 34 -15.07 15.24 8.40
N ASN A 35 -16.12 15.96 8.00
CA ASN A 35 -17.39 15.39 7.55
C ASN A 35 -17.71 15.73 6.08
N GLY A 36 -16.70 16.12 5.30
CA GLY A 36 -16.86 16.47 3.90
C GLY A 36 -16.92 15.24 2.98
N PRO A 37 -17.10 15.45 1.68
CA PRO A 37 -17.35 14.34 0.74
C PRO A 37 -16.13 13.44 0.50
N PHE A 38 -14.91 13.94 0.72
CA PHE A 38 -13.67 13.18 0.60
C PHE A 38 -12.51 13.81 1.39
N LEU A 39 -11.94 14.91 0.89
CA LEU A 39 -10.90 15.72 1.53
C LEU A 39 -11.17 17.20 1.26
N PRO A 40 -10.55 18.15 2.01
CA PRO A 40 -10.78 19.56 1.79
C PRO A 40 -10.57 20.01 0.35
N GLY A 41 -11.52 20.79 -0.19
CA GLY A 41 -11.50 21.30 -1.56
C GLY A 41 -12.02 20.33 -2.63
N TYR A 42 -12.43 19.12 -2.26
CA TYR A 42 -13.14 18.21 -3.17
C TYR A 42 -14.65 18.48 -3.16
N ARG A 43 -15.29 18.24 -4.30
CA ARG A 43 -16.74 18.42 -4.48
C ARG A 43 -17.38 17.13 -4.96
N VAL A 44 -18.63 16.90 -4.57
CA VAL A 44 -19.40 15.75 -5.03
C VAL A 44 -19.65 15.88 -6.54
N ARG A 45 -19.30 14.82 -7.29
CA ARG A 45 -19.71 14.65 -8.69
C ARG A 45 -20.34 13.29 -8.84
N ARG A 46 -21.66 13.24 -9.09
CA ARG A 46 -22.39 11.99 -9.27
C ARG A 46 -22.39 11.62 -10.75
N GLN A 47 -21.91 10.42 -11.05
CA GLN A 47 -21.96 9.81 -12.38
C GLN A 47 -22.54 8.40 -12.21
N PRO A 48 -23.77 8.13 -12.70
CA PRO A 48 -24.35 6.79 -12.62
C PRO A 48 -23.50 5.80 -13.39
N ALA A 49 -23.25 4.64 -12.80
CA ALA A 49 -22.61 3.50 -13.45
C ALA A 49 -23.25 2.20 -12.93
N PRO A 50 -23.33 1.15 -13.76
CA PRO A 50 -23.68 -0.18 -13.26
C PRO A 50 -22.71 -0.60 -12.15
N GLY A 51 -23.24 -1.29 -11.13
CA GLY A 51 -22.39 -1.83 -10.06
C GLY A 51 -21.45 -2.91 -10.59
N ALA A 52 -20.18 -2.84 -10.21
CA ALA A 52 -19.16 -3.84 -10.59
C ALA A 52 -18.94 -4.92 -9.52
N GLY A 53 -19.69 -4.89 -8.41
CA GLY A 53 -19.53 -5.83 -7.28
C GLY A 53 -18.23 -5.63 -6.47
N LEU A 54 -17.53 -4.51 -6.64
CA LEU A 54 -16.31 -4.19 -5.88
C LEU A 54 -16.67 -3.52 -4.55
N GLU A 55 -16.16 -4.05 -3.44
CA GLU A 55 -16.45 -3.53 -2.08
C GLU A 55 -15.30 -2.75 -1.46
N ARG A 56 -14.09 -3.33 -1.48
CA ARG A 56 -12.91 -2.80 -0.79
C ARG A 56 -11.62 -3.26 -1.46
N ILE A 57 -10.55 -2.53 -1.18
CA ILE A 57 -9.18 -2.96 -1.51
C ILE A 57 -8.76 -4.00 -0.47
N ASP A 58 -8.38 -5.21 -0.90
CA ASP A 58 -7.89 -6.26 0.00
C ASP A 58 -6.38 -6.16 0.26
N HIS A 59 -5.59 -5.92 -0.79
CA HIS A 59 -4.14 -5.76 -0.73
C HIS A 59 -3.62 -4.95 -1.93
N ILE A 60 -2.38 -4.47 -1.84
CA ILE A 60 -1.68 -3.75 -2.92
C ILE A 60 -0.28 -4.32 -3.07
N VAL A 61 0.06 -4.78 -4.28
CA VAL A 61 1.36 -5.40 -4.58
C VAL A 61 2.39 -4.35 -5.00
N GLY A 62 3.60 -4.43 -4.45
CA GLY A 62 4.76 -3.63 -4.85
C GLY A 62 5.86 -4.49 -5.47
N ASN A 63 6.20 -4.24 -6.74
CA ASN A 63 7.36 -4.85 -7.36
C ASN A 63 8.61 -3.98 -7.10
N VAL A 64 9.69 -4.62 -6.67
CA VAL A 64 10.96 -3.97 -6.33
C VAL A 64 12.12 -4.60 -7.11
N GLU A 65 13.27 -3.93 -7.10
CA GLU A 65 14.46 -4.42 -7.78
C GLU A 65 14.98 -5.73 -7.15
N GLY A 66 15.71 -6.52 -7.95
CA GLY A 66 16.26 -7.80 -7.49
C GLY A 66 17.15 -7.64 -6.26
N GLY A 67 16.91 -8.46 -5.24
CA GLY A 67 17.64 -8.45 -3.97
C GLY A 67 17.17 -7.36 -2.99
N ARG A 68 16.14 -6.57 -3.32
CA ARG A 68 15.63 -5.49 -2.46
C ARG A 68 14.37 -5.88 -1.67
N MET A 69 13.78 -7.05 -1.89
CA MET A 69 12.55 -7.47 -1.19
C MET A 69 12.71 -7.44 0.33
N ASN A 70 13.84 -7.94 0.85
CA ASN A 70 14.11 -7.97 2.29
C ASN A 70 14.36 -6.58 2.88
N ASP A 71 14.96 -5.66 2.12
CA ASP A 71 15.14 -4.27 2.55
C ASP A 71 13.78 -3.61 2.75
N TRP A 72 12.87 -3.78 1.79
CA TRP A 72 11.53 -3.22 1.88
C TRP A 72 10.69 -3.91 2.95
N GLY A 73 10.81 -5.23 3.13
CA GLY A 73 10.20 -5.92 4.27
C GLY A 73 10.69 -5.36 5.62
N THR A 74 11.98 -5.09 5.75
CA THR A 74 12.58 -4.48 6.95
C THR A 74 12.11 -3.04 7.13
N TYR A 75 12.00 -2.28 6.03
CA TYR A 75 11.46 -0.92 6.05
C TYR A 75 10.03 -0.90 6.62
N TYR A 76 9.12 -1.72 6.09
CA TYR A 76 7.75 -1.78 6.60
C TYR A 76 7.68 -2.22 8.06
N ASN A 77 8.54 -3.15 8.46
CA ASN A 77 8.62 -3.58 9.86
C ASN A 77 9.10 -2.46 10.79
N LYS A 78 10.23 -1.82 10.48
CA LYS A 78 10.85 -0.82 11.36
C LYS A 78 10.15 0.52 11.36
N VAL A 79 9.62 0.95 10.20
CA VAL A 79 9.04 2.30 10.03
C VAL A 79 7.55 2.31 10.38
N LEU A 80 6.82 1.26 10.02
CA LEU A 80 5.36 1.21 10.18
C LEU A 80 4.88 0.15 11.17
N GLY A 81 5.80 -0.62 11.78
CA GLY A 81 5.45 -1.67 12.73
C GLY A 81 4.73 -2.86 12.08
N PHE A 82 4.87 -3.04 10.76
CA PHE A 82 4.25 -4.16 10.06
C PHE A 82 4.97 -5.47 10.44
N HIS A 83 4.29 -6.59 10.31
CA HIS A 83 4.89 -7.91 10.48
C HIS A 83 4.85 -8.69 9.17
N GLN A 84 5.76 -9.65 9.03
CA GLN A 84 5.69 -10.59 7.92
C GLN A 84 4.49 -11.51 8.13
N PHE A 85 3.53 -11.45 7.21
CA PHE A 85 2.30 -12.23 7.26
C PHE A 85 2.46 -13.56 6.55
N MET A 86 3.01 -13.55 5.33
CA MET A 86 3.24 -14.72 4.50
C MET A 86 4.49 -14.53 3.64
N THR A 87 5.08 -15.63 3.16
CA THR A 87 6.15 -15.63 2.17
C THR A 87 5.83 -16.69 1.12
N PHE A 88 6.18 -16.40 -0.13
CA PHE A 88 6.11 -17.33 -1.25
C PHE A 88 7.48 -17.35 -1.92
N ASP A 89 8.04 -18.55 -2.10
CA ASP A 89 9.33 -18.70 -2.75
C ASP A 89 9.20 -19.00 -4.27
N ASP A 90 10.34 -19.17 -4.93
CA ASP A 90 10.41 -19.47 -6.37
C ASP A 90 9.92 -20.89 -6.71
N LYS A 91 9.79 -21.78 -5.71
CA LYS A 91 9.17 -23.09 -5.88
C LYS A 91 7.65 -23.00 -5.81
N ASP A 92 7.13 -22.03 -5.05
CA ASP A 92 5.70 -21.73 -4.98
C ASP A 92 5.20 -20.94 -6.20
N ILE A 93 6.04 -20.07 -6.78
CA ILE A 93 5.67 -19.19 -7.90
C ILE A 93 6.74 -19.23 -9.01
N SER A 94 6.73 -20.29 -9.81
CA SER A 94 7.53 -20.38 -11.05
C SER A 94 6.71 -20.87 -12.24
N THR A 95 7.08 -20.35 -13.42
CA THR A 95 6.77 -20.92 -14.73
C THR A 95 8.06 -21.55 -15.29
N GLU A 96 7.98 -22.21 -16.45
CA GLU A 96 9.14 -22.83 -17.10
C GLU A 96 10.29 -21.84 -17.33
N PHE A 97 10.01 -20.54 -17.53
CA PHE A 97 11.01 -19.54 -17.91
C PHE A 97 11.18 -18.35 -16.96
N SER A 98 10.33 -18.23 -15.93
CA SER A 98 10.40 -17.10 -14.97
C SER A 98 9.94 -17.50 -13.58
N ALA A 99 10.52 -16.86 -12.56
CA ALA A 99 10.11 -17.01 -11.17
C ALA A 99 10.08 -15.65 -10.48
N LEU A 100 9.30 -15.55 -9.41
CA LEU A 100 9.34 -14.40 -8.51
C LEU A 100 9.38 -14.90 -7.07
N ARG A 101 9.95 -14.08 -6.19
CA ARG A 101 9.80 -14.26 -4.74
C ARG A 101 8.87 -13.19 -4.24
N SER A 102 8.02 -13.54 -3.28
CA SER A 102 7.08 -12.61 -2.68
C SER A 102 7.10 -12.69 -1.16
N LYS A 103 7.08 -11.53 -0.52
CA LYS A 103 6.91 -11.40 0.92
C LYS A 103 5.74 -10.47 1.21
N VAL A 104 4.77 -10.96 1.99
CA VAL A 104 3.60 -10.18 2.37
C VAL A 104 3.84 -9.53 3.72
N MET A 105 3.83 -8.20 3.75
CA MET A 105 3.89 -7.40 4.98
C MET A 105 2.48 -6.93 5.35
N ALA A 106 2.07 -7.08 6.61
CA ALA A 106 0.76 -6.66 7.09
C ALA A 106 0.85 -5.71 8.28
N ALA A 107 -0.08 -4.76 8.35
CA ALA A 107 -0.29 -3.93 9.53
C ALA A 107 -0.69 -4.81 10.74
N PRO A 108 -0.49 -4.36 12.00
CA PRO A 108 -0.80 -5.16 13.18
C PRO A 108 -2.24 -5.72 13.24
N ASN A 109 -3.21 -5.04 12.63
CA ASN A 109 -4.61 -5.47 12.58
C ASN A 109 -4.97 -6.29 11.32
N ASN A 110 -4.00 -6.60 10.46
CA ASN A 110 -4.14 -7.33 9.20
C ASN A 110 -5.09 -6.70 8.16
N LEU A 111 -5.52 -5.45 8.35
CA LEU A 111 -6.39 -4.76 7.39
C LEU A 111 -5.62 -4.22 6.17
N ILE A 112 -4.37 -3.80 6.35
CA ILE A 112 -3.50 -3.33 5.28
C ILE A 112 -2.45 -4.40 5.00
N LYS A 113 -2.39 -4.88 3.75
CA LYS A 113 -1.47 -5.93 3.30
C LYS A 113 -0.72 -5.48 2.05
N PHE A 114 0.60 -5.62 2.08
CA PHE A 114 1.50 -5.29 0.99
C PHE A 114 2.38 -6.49 0.63
N PRO A 115 1.99 -7.31 -0.37
CA PRO A 115 2.92 -8.20 -1.04
C PRO A 115 4.03 -7.42 -1.73
N ILE A 116 5.27 -7.80 -1.48
CA ILE A 116 6.47 -7.20 -2.05
C ILE A 116 7.14 -8.28 -2.90
N ASN A 117 7.24 -8.04 -4.19
CA ASN A 117 7.81 -9.00 -5.14
C ASN A 117 9.19 -8.54 -5.61
N GLU A 118 10.10 -9.50 -5.77
CA GLU A 118 11.35 -9.30 -6.51
C GLU A 118 11.53 -10.39 -7.57
N PRO A 119 12.25 -10.10 -8.66
CA PRO A 119 12.57 -11.11 -9.67
C PRO A 119 13.40 -12.25 -9.08
N ALA A 120 13.13 -13.48 -9.51
CA ALA A 120 13.93 -14.66 -9.19
C ALA A 120 14.38 -15.39 -10.48
N PRO A 121 15.49 -16.16 -10.44
CA PRO A 121 15.91 -16.95 -11.59
C PRO A 121 14.84 -17.98 -11.97
N GLY A 122 14.46 -18.04 -13.25
CA GLY A 122 13.61 -19.11 -13.78
C GLY A 122 14.33 -20.47 -13.80
N LYS A 123 13.57 -21.56 -13.92
CA LYS A 123 14.17 -22.86 -14.27
C LYS A 123 14.75 -22.76 -15.70
N ARG A 124 15.90 -23.38 -15.93
CA ARG A 124 16.48 -23.50 -17.27
C ARG A 124 15.84 -24.66 -18.01
#